data_AF-A0A7X7GVV8-F1
#
_entry.id   AF-A0A7X7GVV8-F1
#
_cell.length_a   1.000
_cell.length_b   1.000
_cell.length_c   1.000
_cell.angle_alpha   90.00
_cell.angle_beta   90.00
_cell.angle_gamma   90.00
#
_symmetry.space_group_name_H-M   'P 1'
#
loop_
_entity.id
_entity.type
_entity.pdbx_description
1 polymer ?
#
loop_
_entity_poly.entity_id
_entity_poly.type
_entity_poly.pdbx_seq_one_letter_code
_entity_poly.pdbx_strand_id
1 'polypeptide(L)'
;MAAPGALAVATSGARGPLGKTRNPVATLLIGMLCFVYSLVVFIQMLGELKRFRQKSDISLLLFFIPIINILEVLKLPEKVADAQRMAGVQNPQVAHPVLYLFFGLYFLPADLNEVWEAARRNGG
;
A
#
# COMPACT_ATOMS: atom_id res chain seq x y z
N MET A 1 -26.07 -38.54 17.53
CA MET A 1 -24.81 -38.78 16.78
C MET A 1 -24.24 -37.42 16.41
N ALA A 2 -23.15 -37.03 17.06
CA ALA A 2 -22.40 -35.82 16.71
C ALA A 2 -21.45 -36.14 15.54
N ALA A 3 -21.43 -35.28 14.52
CA ALA A 3 -20.43 -35.31 13.45
C ALA A 3 -19.82 -33.90 13.33
N PRO A 4 -18.53 -33.83 12.98
CA PRO A 4 -17.59 -32.90 13.61
C PRO A 4 -17.28 -31.70 12.73
N GLY A 5 -17.02 -30.57 13.40
CA GLY A 5 -15.95 -29.65 13.05
C GLY A 5 -15.74 -29.34 11.57
N ALA A 6 -16.66 -28.60 10.96
CA ALA A 6 -16.24 -27.62 9.98
C ALA A 6 -15.75 -26.40 10.75
N LEU A 7 -14.55 -26.52 11.35
CA LEU A 7 -13.71 -25.36 11.57
C LEU A 7 -13.52 -24.75 10.19
N ALA A 8 -14.36 -23.77 9.87
CA ALA A 8 -14.10 -22.81 8.83
C ALA A 8 -12.73 -22.22 9.16
N VAL A 9 -11.70 -22.83 8.59
CA VAL A 9 -10.39 -22.21 8.44
C VAL A 9 -10.71 -20.86 7.85
N ALA A 10 -10.50 -19.82 8.66
CA ALA A 10 -10.52 -18.45 8.22
C ALA A 10 -9.43 -18.33 7.15
N THR A 11 -9.79 -18.65 5.91
CA THR A 11 -8.99 -18.36 4.74
C THR A 11 -8.83 -16.85 4.73
N SER A 12 -7.65 -16.41 5.16
CA SER A 12 -7.03 -15.11 4.89
C SER A 12 -8.03 -14.03 4.48
N GLY A 13 -8.40 -13.15 5.42
CA GLY A 13 -9.35 -12.05 5.19
C GLY A 13 -9.19 -11.44 3.81
N ALA A 14 -10.28 -11.40 3.05
CA ALA A 14 -10.37 -11.09 1.63
C ALA A 14 -9.32 -10.05 1.18
N ARG A 15 -8.19 -10.52 0.67
CA ARG A 15 -7.15 -9.68 0.08
C ARG A 15 -7.59 -9.29 -1.33
N GLY A 16 -7.54 -8.00 -1.66
CA GLY A 16 -7.85 -7.54 -3.00
C GLY A 16 -6.73 -7.83 -4.01
N PRO A 17 -6.93 -7.47 -5.30
CA PRO A 17 -5.99 -7.77 -6.37
C PRO A 17 -4.61 -7.11 -6.13
N LEU A 18 -3.55 -7.85 -6.49
CA LEU A 18 -2.17 -7.42 -6.39
C LEU A 18 -1.88 -6.24 -7.33
N GLY A 19 -1.08 -5.28 -6.86
CA GLY A 19 -0.60 -4.14 -7.65
C GLY A 19 0.61 -4.47 -8.55
N LYS A 20 1.07 -3.46 -9.27
CA LYS A 20 2.24 -3.58 -10.16
C LYS A 20 3.53 -3.29 -9.36
N THR A 21 4.49 -4.19 -9.42
CA THR A 21 5.83 -3.96 -8.83
C THR A 21 6.61 -2.94 -9.67
N ARG A 22 7.24 -1.96 -9.01
CA ARG A 22 7.90 -0.82 -9.67
C ARG A 22 9.27 -0.57 -9.06
N ASN A 23 10.27 -0.20 -9.86
CA ASN A 23 11.57 0.19 -9.30
C ASN A 23 11.45 1.54 -8.55
N PRO A 24 11.70 1.59 -7.23
CA PRO A 24 11.53 2.81 -6.43
C PRO A 24 12.52 3.92 -6.83
N VAL A 25 13.74 3.57 -7.26
CA VAL A 25 14.75 4.55 -7.71
C VAL A 25 14.32 5.19 -9.03
N ALA A 26 13.80 4.39 -9.97
CA ALA A 26 13.31 4.92 -11.24
C ALA A 26 12.08 5.84 -11.02
N THR A 27 11.20 5.46 -10.10
CA THR A 27 10.02 6.26 -9.76
C THR A 27 10.42 7.61 -9.15
N LEU A 28 11.45 7.62 -8.29
CA LEU A 28 12.01 8.84 -7.73
C LEU A 28 12.65 9.74 -8.80
N LEU A 29 13.59 9.20 -9.60
CA LEU A 29 14.33 9.99 -10.59
C LEU A 29 13.42 10.58 -11.67
N ILE A 30 12.48 9.77 -12.20
CA ILE A 30 11.51 10.25 -13.19
C ILE A 30 10.52 11.22 -12.53
N GLY A 31 10.15 10.98 -11.27
CA GLY A 31 9.28 11.87 -10.52
C GLY A 31 9.89 13.24 -10.24
N MET A 32 11.20 13.32 -10.02
CA MET A 32 11.93 14.60 -9.89
C MET A 32 12.01 15.36 -11.22
N LEU A 33 12.14 14.64 -12.34
CA LEU A 33 12.17 15.25 -13.67
C LEU A 33 10.78 15.66 -14.17
N CYS A 34 9.74 14.91 -13.83
CA CYS A 34 8.39 15.08 -14.32
C CYS A 34 7.35 15.00 -13.19
N PHE A 35 6.92 16.17 -12.72
CA PHE A 35 5.94 16.28 -11.64
C PHE A 35 4.55 15.71 -11.99
N VAL A 36 4.13 15.82 -13.25
CA VAL A 36 2.85 15.24 -13.68
C VAL A 36 2.90 13.70 -13.62
N TYR A 37 4.04 13.12 -14.01
CA TYR A 37 4.24 11.67 -13.94
C TYR A 37 4.22 11.17 -12.49
N SER A 38 4.87 11.88 -11.56
CA SER A 38 4.89 11.49 -10.15
C SER A 38 3.49 11.49 -9.53
N LEU A 39 2.66 12.50 -9.83
CA LEU A 39 1.27 12.53 -9.38
C LEU A 39 0.45 11.35 -9.92
N VAL A 40 0.55 11.07 -11.22
CA VAL A 40 -0.20 9.96 -11.83
C VAL A 40 0.21 8.61 -11.23
N VAL A 41 1.52 8.37 -11.08
CA VAL A 41 2.03 7.11 -10.51
C VAL A 41 1.66 6.98 -9.04
N PHE A 42 1.74 8.07 -8.26
CA PHE A 42 1.32 8.10 -6.86
C PHE A 42 -0.16 7.76 -6.71
N ILE A 43 -1.04 8.37 -7.51
CA ILE A 43 -2.47 8.08 -7.53
C ILE A 43 -2.74 6.61 -7.89
N GLN A 44 -2.03 6.05 -8.86
CA GLN A 44 -2.17 4.63 -9.22
C GLN A 44 -1.79 3.71 -8.06
N MET A 45 -0.66 3.97 -7.39
CA MET A 45 -0.20 3.18 -6.23
C MET A 45 -1.17 3.25 -5.05
N LEU A 46 -1.74 4.42 -4.78
CA LEU A 46 -2.80 4.57 -3.78
C LEU A 46 -4.07 3.81 -4.14
N GLY A 47 -4.45 3.81 -5.42
CA GLY A 47 -5.56 3.01 -5.93
C GLY A 47 -5.33 1.50 -5.77
N GLU A 48 -4.11 1.03 -6.01
CA GLU A 48 -3.71 -0.37 -5.80
C GLU A 48 -3.76 -0.75 -4.31
N LEU A 49 -3.22 0.09 -3.42
CA LEU A 49 -3.28 -0.12 -1.97
C LEU A 49 -4.73 -0.15 -1.46
N LYS A 50 -5.58 0.75 -1.98
CA LYS A 50 -7.02 0.79 -1.66
C LYS A 50 -7.71 -0.49 -2.09
N ARG A 51 -7.45 -0.94 -3.31
CA ARG A 51 -8.02 -2.20 -3.85
C ARG A 51 -7.54 -3.39 -3.05
N PHE A 52 -6.26 -3.45 -2.67
CA PHE A 52 -5.72 -4.55 -1.88
C PHE A 52 -6.32 -4.61 -0.47
N ARG A 53 -6.43 -3.46 0.22
CA ARG A 53 -7.00 -3.39 1.58
C ARG A 53 -8.54 -3.50 1.59
N GLN A 54 -9.22 -3.31 0.45
CA GLN A 54 -10.68 -3.21 0.35
C GLN A 54 -11.30 -2.18 1.32
N LYS A 55 -10.52 -1.19 1.78
CA LYS A 55 -10.97 -0.13 2.69
C LYS A 55 -11.14 1.18 1.93
N SER A 56 -12.26 1.88 2.14
CA SER A 56 -12.62 3.11 1.42
C SER A 56 -11.91 4.37 1.94
N ASP A 57 -10.83 4.24 2.71
CA ASP A 57 -10.19 5.36 3.43
C ASP A 57 -9.27 6.25 2.58
N ILE A 58 -9.15 5.97 1.29
CA ILE A 58 -8.34 6.75 0.36
C ILE A 58 -9.28 7.38 -0.66
N SER A 59 -9.48 8.70 -0.54
CA SER A 59 -10.35 9.47 -1.43
C SER A 59 -9.49 10.35 -2.33
N LEU A 60 -9.35 9.94 -3.60
CA LEU A 60 -8.59 10.69 -4.63
C LEU A 60 -8.98 12.17 -4.70
N LEU A 61 -10.26 12.49 -4.49
CA LEU A 61 -10.77 13.87 -4.54
C LEU A 61 -10.26 14.70 -3.34
N LEU A 62 -10.15 14.09 -2.16
CA LEU A 62 -9.68 14.78 -0.94
C LEU A 62 -8.15 15.01 -0.97
N PHE A 63 -7.41 14.27 -1.79
CA PHE A 63 -5.98 14.48 -2.02
C PHE A 63 -5.67 15.86 -2.63
N PHE A 64 -6.61 16.47 -3.38
CA PHE A 64 -6.41 17.82 -3.93
C PHE A 64 -6.57 18.94 -2.91
N ILE A 65 -6.99 18.64 -1.68
CA ILE A 65 -7.10 19.61 -0.59
C ILE A 65 -5.77 19.61 0.20
N PRO A 66 -4.99 20.69 0.21
CA PRO A 66 -3.61 20.69 0.71
C PRO A 66 -3.45 20.22 2.16
N ILE A 67 -4.37 20.62 3.04
CA ILE A 67 -4.33 20.24 4.48
C ILE A 67 -4.65 18.75 4.65
N ILE A 68 -5.63 18.24 3.90
CA ILE A 68 -6.02 16.84 3.98
C ILE A 68 -4.94 15.96 3.34
N ASN A 69 -4.32 16.43 2.26
CA ASN A 69 -3.18 15.78 1.61
C ASN A 69 -2.04 15.50 2.61
N ILE A 70 -1.63 16.51 3.39
CA ILE A 70 -0.56 16.37 4.38
C ILE A 70 -0.94 15.34 5.45
N LEU A 71 -2.17 15.41 5.99
CA LEU A 71 -2.64 14.44 6.98
C LEU A 71 -2.72 13.01 6.41
N GLU A 72 -3.08 12.88 5.13
CA GLU A 72 -3.18 11.59 4.46
C GLU A 72 -1.79 10.98 4.20
N VAL A 73 -0.80 11.81 3.82
CA VAL A 73 0.60 11.38 3.66
C VAL A 73 1.22 10.97 5.01
N LEU A 74 0.88 11.66 6.11
CA LEU A 74 1.33 11.27 7.45
C LEU A 74 0.72 9.94 7.93
N LYS A 75 -0.52 9.64 7.54
CA LYS A 75 -1.22 8.38 7.85
C LYS A 75 -0.93 7.25 6.86
N LEU A 76 -0.27 7.55 5.75
CA LEU A 76 0.07 6.59 4.71
C LEU A 76 0.93 5.41 5.21
N PRO A 77 2.00 5.60 6.00
CA PRO A 77 2.78 4.47 6.52
C PRO A 77 1.95 3.53 7.38
N GLU A 78 1.00 4.02 8.17
CA GLU A 78 0.07 3.16 8.93
C GLU A 78 -0.81 2.30 8.01
N LYS A 79 -1.33 2.91 6.93
CA LYS A 79 -2.12 2.19 5.91
C LYS A 79 -1.29 1.12 5.19
N VAL A 80 -0.01 1.38 4.93
CA VAL A 80 0.92 0.43 4.30
C VAL A 80 1.33 -0.68 5.28
N ALA A 81 1.59 -0.36 6.55
CA ALA A 81 1.87 -1.34 7.60
C ALA A 81 0.71 -2.34 7.77
N ASP A 82 -0.52 -1.84 7.74
CA ASP A 82 -1.72 -2.68 7.69
C ASP A 82 -1.71 -3.62 6.48
N ALA A 83 -1.34 -3.11 5.29
CA ALA A 83 -1.25 -3.94 4.09
C ALA A 83 -0.12 -4.97 4.18
N GLN A 84 1.02 -4.64 4.78
CA GLN A 84 2.13 -5.58 5.04
C GLN A 84 1.68 -6.70 5.99
N ARG A 85 0.96 -6.36 7.07
CA ARG A 85 0.35 -7.34 7.99
C ARG A 85 -0.66 -8.21 7.27
N MET A 86 -1.53 -7.61 6.43
CA MET A 86 -2.48 -8.35 5.62
C MET A 86 -1.78 -9.28 4.64
N ALA A 87 -0.70 -8.86 3.99
CA ALA A 87 0.09 -9.68 3.07
C ALA A 87 0.91 -10.78 3.76
N GLY A 88 1.08 -10.72 5.08
CA GLY A 88 1.87 -11.68 5.85
C GLY A 88 3.38 -11.42 5.81
N VAL A 89 3.80 -10.16 5.69
CA VAL A 89 5.21 -9.75 5.84
C VAL A 89 5.69 -10.08 7.25
N GLN A 90 6.81 -10.79 7.37
CA GLN A 90 7.43 -11.08 8.66
C GLN A 90 8.19 -9.83 9.12
N ASN A 91 7.72 -9.20 10.19
CA ASN A 91 8.23 -7.94 10.74
C ASN A 91 7.93 -6.69 9.87
N PRO A 92 6.68 -6.20 9.84
CA PRO A 92 6.31 -5.00 9.08
C PRO A 92 7.05 -3.77 9.61
N GLN A 93 8.07 -3.34 8.89
CA GLN A 93 8.77 -2.09 9.13
C GLN A 93 8.30 -1.08 8.08
N VAL A 94 7.70 0.01 8.55
CA VAL A 94 7.35 1.13 7.70
C VAL A 94 8.24 2.31 8.03
N ALA A 95 8.64 3.05 7.00
CA ALA A 95 9.43 4.26 7.18
C ALA A 95 8.67 5.30 8.02
N HIS A 96 9.42 6.12 8.75
CA HIS A 96 8.85 7.17 9.62
C HIS A 96 7.93 8.11 8.80
N PRO A 97 6.77 8.56 9.33
CA PRO A 97 5.82 9.41 8.60
C PRO A 97 6.44 10.66 7.96
N VAL A 98 7.44 11.24 8.63
CA VAL A 98 8.20 12.39 8.12
C VAL A 98 9.00 12.04 6.86
N LEU A 99 9.58 10.84 6.77
CA LEU A 99 10.28 10.38 5.57
C LEU A 99 9.32 10.15 4.41
N TYR A 100 8.08 9.72 4.71
CA TYR A 100 7.03 9.60 3.71
C TYR A 100 6.60 10.96 3.12
N LEU A 101 6.69 12.05 3.89
CA LEU A 101 6.39 13.40 3.41
C LEU A 101 7.41 13.88 2.37
N PHE A 102 8.71 13.64 2.62
CA PHE A 102 9.79 14.12 1.74
C PHE A 102 10.16 13.13 0.64
N PHE A 103 10.08 11.83 0.91
CA PHE A 103 10.55 10.74 0.06
C PHE A 103 9.47 9.70 -0.24
N GLY A 104 8.18 10.07 -0.13
CA GLY A 104 7.06 9.16 -0.38
C GLY A 104 7.08 8.51 -1.76
N LEU A 105 7.62 9.18 -2.79
CA LEU A 105 7.77 8.63 -4.14
C LEU A 105 8.81 7.48 -4.23
N TYR A 106 9.69 7.35 -3.24
CA TYR A 106 10.65 6.26 -3.13
C TYR A 106 10.13 5.18 -2.18
N PHE A 107 9.70 5.57 -0.97
CA PHE A 107 9.28 4.61 0.05
C PHE A 107 7.97 3.92 -0.29
N LEU A 108 6.99 4.62 -0.87
CA LEU A 108 5.71 4.01 -1.23
C LEU A 108 5.85 2.85 -2.23
N PRO A 109 6.55 2.98 -3.38
CA PRO A 109 6.75 1.84 -4.26
C PRO A 109 7.63 0.75 -3.62
N ALA A 110 8.61 1.11 -2.78
CA ALA A 110 9.46 0.12 -2.09
C ALA A 110 8.63 -0.76 -1.13
N ASP A 111 7.85 -0.13 -0.26
CA ASP A 111 7.02 -0.84 0.73
C ASP A 111 5.89 -1.63 0.03
N LEU A 112 5.27 -1.06 -1.01
CA LEU A 112 4.26 -1.77 -1.79
C LEU A 112 4.83 -2.99 -2.52
N ASN A 113 6.06 -2.91 -3.05
CA ASN A 113 6.69 -4.08 -3.65
C ASN A 113 6.85 -5.21 -2.64
N GLU A 114 7.26 -4.89 -1.41
CA GLU A 114 7.38 -5.88 -0.33
C GLU A 114 6.02 -6.49 0.01
N VAL A 115 4.95 -5.67 0.08
CA VAL A 115 3.57 -6.14 0.24
C VAL A 115 3.20 -7.10 -0.89
N TRP A 116 3.47 -6.76 -2.15
CA TRP A 116 3.15 -7.59 -3.32
C TRP A 116 3.96 -8.88 -3.34
N GLU A 117 5.24 -8.85 -2.97
CA GLU A 117 6.09 -10.03 -2.89
C GLU A 117 5.62 -10.98 -1.79
N ALA A 118 5.35 -10.47 -0.60
CA ALA A 118 4.83 -11.27 0.51
C ALA A 118 3.45 -11.85 0.16
N ALA A 119 2.56 -11.07 -0.43
CA ALA A 119 1.25 -11.55 -0.86
C ALA A 119 1.34 -12.62 -1.96
N ARG A 120 2.26 -12.48 -2.94
CA ARG A 120 2.53 -13.52 -3.95
C ARG A 120 3.06 -14.81 -3.32
N ARG A 121 4.00 -14.70 -2.37
CA ARG A 121 4.55 -15.87 -1.64
C ARG A 121 3.49 -16.60 -0.83
N ASN A 122 2.49 -15.88 -0.33
CA ASN A 122 1.44 -16.39 0.54
C ASN A 122 0.13 -16.76 -0.19
N GLY A 123 0.19 -17.05 -1.50
CA GLY A 123 -0.91 -17.61 -2.29
C GLY A 123 -1.76 -16.59 -3.06
N GLY A 124 -1.11 -15.78 -3.90
CA GLY A 124 -1.79 -14.86 -4.81
C GLY A 124 -2.80 -15.51 -5.76
#